data_AF-E9HN48-F1
#
_entry.id   AF-E9HN48-F1
#
_cell.length_a   1.000
_cell.length_b   1.000
_cell.length_c   1.000
_cell.angle_alpha   90.00
_cell.angle_beta   90.00
_cell.angle_gamma   90.00
#
_symmetry.space_group_name_H-M   'P 1'
#
loop_
_entity.id
_entity.type
_entity.pdbx_description
1 polymer ?
#
loop_
_entity_poly.entity_id
_entity_poly.type
_entity_poly.pdbx_seq_one_letter_code
_entity_poly.pdbx_strand_id
1 'polypeptide(L)'
;MPKRTEVDKLGKTDTNEVKRKQSKPTESKAEASKSILPVEETLYSLQREKRLLLSKLKNEKKELSEIKSDLKNLEFQLLRNPERKEEKYSELSKNVMMWSKCFRMIIEQTNCVKKEDWEWHILGTVDELKFELTIVCAKQETSLKGCVKKCTIETYAPCKQELEPWFENVECNVEQIFKVLKAYSEMNNARKIGLHTCKEKFPSLSSVSQLEMSEGITVELSNEDAYFYRIKWKLEPCPKHFAKVINYCRLACTEDGVKYLKNKTKLSNIKKKLSSSPVEMIQLLASEIDSFRKKKR
;
A
#
# COMPACT_ATOMS: atom_id res chain seq x y z
N MET A 1 -36.44 34.99 0.58
CA MET A 1 -35.77 36.13 1.25
C MET A 1 -35.48 35.76 2.70
N PRO A 2 -34.44 36.34 3.34
CA PRO A 2 -34.06 36.02 4.71
C PRO A 2 -34.71 36.96 5.74
N LYS A 3 -34.71 36.55 7.02
CA LYS A 3 -34.57 37.47 8.16
C LYS A 3 -33.58 36.89 9.17
N ARG A 4 -32.52 37.64 9.46
CA ARG A 4 -31.75 37.53 10.71
C ARG A 4 -32.57 38.16 11.83
N THR A 5 -32.34 37.70 13.06
CA THR A 5 -32.08 38.61 14.19
C THR A 5 -31.20 37.90 15.20
N GLU A 6 -30.01 38.44 15.44
CA GLU A 6 -29.30 38.28 16.70
C GLU A 6 -29.98 39.17 17.77
N VAL A 7 -29.69 38.94 19.05
CA VAL A 7 -29.40 39.99 20.06
C VAL A 7 -28.97 39.30 21.36
N ASP A 8 -27.76 39.63 21.84
CA ASP A 8 -27.29 39.28 23.19
C ASP A 8 -28.04 40.04 24.29
N LYS A 9 -28.04 39.49 25.52
CA LYS A 9 -27.61 40.27 26.69
C LYS A 9 -27.28 39.44 27.94
N LEU A 10 -26.37 40.01 28.73
CA LEU A 10 -25.88 39.50 30.01
C LEU A 10 -26.90 39.73 31.13
N GLY A 11 -26.86 38.90 32.18
CA GLY A 11 -27.51 39.16 33.46
C GLY A 11 -27.01 38.22 34.56
N LYS A 12 -26.34 38.75 35.59
CA LYS A 12 -25.94 38.00 36.80
C LYS A 12 -27.00 38.16 37.89
N THR A 13 -27.09 37.20 38.82
CA THR A 13 -26.91 37.49 40.26
C THR A 13 -26.63 36.22 41.06
N ASP A 14 -25.74 36.32 42.04
CA ASP A 14 -25.41 35.29 43.03
C ASP A 14 -26.43 35.25 44.18
N THR A 15 -26.39 34.20 45.01
CA THR A 15 -26.63 34.35 46.46
C THR A 15 -25.92 33.26 47.26
N ASN A 16 -25.45 33.60 48.46
CA ASN A 16 -24.61 32.74 49.31
C ASN A 16 -25.43 32.01 50.40
N GLU A 17 -24.87 30.93 50.95
CA GLU A 17 -25.11 30.53 52.34
C GLU A 17 -23.78 30.46 53.13
N VAL A 18 -23.82 30.86 54.40
CA VAL A 18 -22.63 31.07 55.26
C VAL A 18 -22.95 30.74 56.73
N LYS A 19 -22.13 29.89 57.37
CA LYS A 19 -21.87 29.72 58.84
C LYS A 19 -20.64 28.78 58.99
N ARG A 20 -19.79 28.68 60.04
CA ARG A 20 -19.36 29.37 61.30
C ARG A 20 -18.16 28.52 61.85
N LYS A 21 -17.17 28.92 62.69
CA LYS A 21 -16.75 30.15 63.40
C LYS A 21 -15.27 30.00 63.91
N GLN A 22 -14.57 31.10 64.21
CA GLN A 22 -13.57 31.36 65.31
C GLN A 22 -12.62 30.22 65.83
N SER A 23 -11.28 30.29 65.71
CA SER A 23 -10.24 31.11 66.42
C SER A 23 -9.87 30.59 67.85
N LYS A 24 -8.64 30.66 68.40
CA LYS A 24 -7.63 31.77 68.41
C LYS A 24 -6.16 31.23 68.66
N PRO A 25 -5.11 31.92 69.20
CA PRO A 25 -3.83 32.11 68.47
C PRO A 25 -2.51 31.73 69.20
N THR A 26 -1.39 31.81 68.47
CA THR A 26 -0.05 32.16 69.03
C THR A 26 0.71 33.06 68.04
N GLU A 27 1.54 33.99 68.54
CA GLU A 27 2.33 34.92 67.73
C GLU A 27 3.76 34.41 67.49
N SER A 28 4.39 34.81 66.38
CA SER A 28 5.62 35.64 66.46
C SER A 28 6.12 36.10 65.08
N LYS A 29 6.63 37.35 65.06
CA LYS A 29 7.63 37.96 64.16
C LYS A 29 7.51 37.74 62.64
N ALA A 30 7.29 38.85 61.92
CA ALA A 30 7.50 38.94 60.49
C ALA A 30 9.00 39.07 60.15
N GLU A 31 9.45 38.43 59.07
CA GLU A 31 10.77 38.70 58.48
C GLU A 31 10.78 38.50 56.95
N ALA A 32 11.16 39.57 56.23
CA ALA A 32 11.70 39.63 54.86
C ALA A 32 11.14 38.72 53.74
N SER A 33 9.88 38.93 53.30
CA SER A 33 9.41 38.46 51.97
C SER A 33 9.95 39.33 50.81
N LYS A 34 11.27 39.29 50.54
CA LYS A 34 11.88 40.02 49.42
C LYS A 34 11.56 39.38 48.06
N SER A 35 10.68 40.02 47.28
CA SER A 35 10.64 40.01 45.80
C SER A 35 10.93 38.68 45.08
N ILE A 36 9.93 37.78 44.99
CA ILE A 36 10.00 36.54 44.19
C ILE A 36 9.59 36.77 42.70
N LEU A 37 8.82 37.83 42.44
CA LEU A 37 8.21 38.18 41.13
C LEU A 37 9.10 37.95 39.88
N PRO A 38 10.40 38.36 39.83
CA PRO A 38 11.20 38.25 38.61
C PRO A 38 11.40 36.81 38.10
N VAL A 39 11.38 35.83 39.01
CA VAL A 39 11.61 34.41 38.69
C VAL A 39 10.34 33.75 38.14
N GLU A 40 9.17 34.13 38.65
CA GLU A 40 7.89 33.60 38.17
C GLU A 40 7.51 34.17 36.80
N GLU A 41 7.78 35.46 36.56
CA GLU A 41 7.57 36.10 35.25
C GLU A 41 8.48 35.51 34.17
N THR A 42 9.76 35.27 34.48
CA THR A 42 10.70 34.62 33.54
C THR A 42 10.38 33.14 33.33
N LEU A 43 9.93 32.41 34.35
CA LEU A 43 9.46 31.04 34.18
C LEU A 43 8.17 30.96 33.33
N TYR A 44 7.26 31.94 33.46
CA TYR A 44 6.07 32.05 32.63
C TYR A 44 6.41 32.40 31.17
N SER A 45 7.34 33.32 30.91
CA SER A 45 7.76 33.68 29.56
C SER A 45 8.44 32.51 28.84
N LEU A 46 9.35 31.80 29.51
CA LEU A 46 9.98 30.57 29.00
C LEU A 46 8.96 29.46 28.73
N GLN A 47 7.94 29.30 29.56
CA GLN A 47 6.83 28.36 29.28
C GLN A 47 6.03 28.77 28.03
N ARG A 48 5.79 30.06 27.82
CA ARG A 48 5.08 30.57 26.63
C ARG A 48 5.90 30.37 25.36
N GLU A 49 7.20 30.65 25.42
CA GLU A 49 8.14 30.41 24.33
C GLU A 49 8.24 28.92 23.98
N LYS A 50 8.37 28.04 24.99
CA LYS A 50 8.35 26.58 24.79
C LYS A 50 7.09 26.10 24.06
N ARG A 51 5.91 26.66 24.38
CA ARG A 51 4.66 26.34 23.66
C ARG A 51 4.69 26.83 22.20
N LEU A 52 5.22 28.04 21.95
CA LEU A 52 5.42 28.59 20.59
C LEU A 52 6.37 27.73 19.76
N LEU A 53 7.53 27.35 20.30
CA LEU A 53 8.52 26.49 19.64
C LEU A 53 7.96 25.09 19.36
N LEU A 54 7.22 24.48 20.29
CA LEU A 54 6.53 23.21 20.06
C LEU A 54 5.45 23.32 18.97
N SER A 55 4.79 24.47 18.83
CA SER A 55 3.82 24.72 17.75
C SER A 55 4.52 24.87 16.39
N LYS A 56 5.62 25.63 16.31
CA LYS A 56 6.44 25.74 15.09
C LYS A 56 6.95 24.37 14.64
N LEU A 57 7.58 23.62 15.55
CA LEU A 57 8.13 22.28 15.29
C LEU A 57 7.04 21.26 14.88
N LYS A 58 5.78 21.46 15.28
CA LYS A 58 4.63 20.66 14.81
C LYS A 58 4.24 21.02 13.37
N ASN A 59 4.26 22.30 13.00
CA ASN A 59 3.98 22.76 11.64
C ASN A 59 5.11 22.37 10.67
N GLU A 60 6.37 22.61 11.04
CA GLU A 60 7.56 22.19 10.28
C GLU A 60 7.55 20.67 10.02
N LYS A 61 7.14 19.85 11.00
CA LYS A 61 6.96 18.40 10.80
C LYS A 61 5.82 18.04 9.84
N LYS A 62 4.76 18.84 9.76
CA LYS A 62 3.67 18.67 8.80
C LYS A 62 4.15 19.04 7.39
N GLU A 63 4.73 20.21 7.22
CA GLU A 63 5.31 20.69 5.95
C GLU A 63 6.38 19.70 5.43
N LEU A 64 7.29 19.23 6.29
CA LEU A 64 8.30 18.22 5.93
C LEU A 64 7.69 16.84 5.64
N SER A 65 6.47 16.54 6.09
CA SER A 65 5.73 15.34 5.69
C SER A 65 5.00 15.50 4.35
N GLU A 66 4.54 16.71 4.04
CA GLU A 66 3.90 17.08 2.78
C GLU A 66 4.95 17.14 1.66
N ILE A 67 6.08 17.82 1.87
CA ILE A 67 7.25 17.80 0.99
C ILE A 67 7.73 16.35 0.74
N LYS A 68 7.75 15.47 1.75
CA LYS A 68 8.09 14.03 1.58
C LYS A 68 7.01 13.19 0.89
N SER A 69 5.80 13.72 0.73
CA SER A 69 4.76 13.15 -0.13
C SER A 69 4.96 13.62 -1.56
N ASP A 70 5.18 14.92 -1.75
CA ASP A 70 5.30 15.52 -3.08
C ASP A 70 6.60 15.16 -3.79
N LEU A 71 7.71 15.01 -3.06
CA LEU A 71 8.96 14.48 -3.62
C LEU A 71 8.75 13.03 -4.12
N LYS A 72 7.97 12.20 -3.41
CA LYS A 72 7.60 10.85 -3.90
C LYS A 72 6.63 10.90 -5.08
N ASN A 73 5.76 11.89 -5.14
CA ASN A 73 4.86 12.10 -6.29
C ASN A 73 5.67 12.51 -7.53
N LEU A 74 6.73 13.32 -7.36
CA LEU A 74 7.70 13.67 -8.40
C LEU A 74 8.57 12.47 -8.81
N GLU A 75 9.14 11.72 -7.86
CA GLU A 75 9.81 10.43 -8.12
C GLU A 75 8.90 9.49 -8.91
N PHE A 76 7.60 9.46 -8.59
CA PHE A 76 6.60 8.63 -9.28
C PHE A 76 6.27 9.14 -10.69
N GLN A 77 6.19 10.45 -10.90
CA GLN A 77 6.06 11.03 -12.24
C GLN A 77 7.31 10.74 -13.09
N LEU A 78 8.51 10.82 -12.52
CA LEU A 78 9.78 10.44 -13.16
C LEU A 78 9.96 8.91 -13.35
N LEU A 79 9.17 8.08 -12.68
CA LEU A 79 9.11 6.63 -12.91
C LEU A 79 8.08 6.22 -13.97
N ARG A 80 7.06 7.06 -14.21
CA ARG A 80 6.08 6.91 -15.32
C ARG A 80 6.58 7.51 -16.62
N ASN A 81 7.18 8.70 -16.52
CA ASN A 81 7.92 9.36 -17.58
C ASN A 81 9.41 9.31 -17.19
N PRO A 82 10.08 8.14 -17.23
CA PRO A 82 11.54 8.13 -17.19
C PRO A 82 12.04 8.97 -18.36
N GLU A 83 13.02 9.84 -18.11
CA GLU A 83 13.87 10.35 -19.20
C GLU A 83 14.33 9.13 -20.00
N ARG A 84 13.90 9.02 -21.27
CA ARG A 84 14.07 7.79 -22.06
C ARG A 84 15.55 7.55 -22.32
N LYS A 85 16.21 6.85 -21.38
CA LYS A 85 17.61 6.45 -21.49
C LYS A 85 17.77 5.63 -22.76
N GLU A 86 18.64 6.12 -23.65
CA GLU A 86 18.83 5.58 -24.99
C GLU A 86 19.44 4.16 -24.94
N GLU A 87 18.59 3.14 -24.82
CA GLU A 87 18.96 1.74 -24.92
C GLU A 87 19.38 1.42 -26.38
N LYS A 88 20.69 1.37 -26.62
CA LYS A 88 21.28 1.11 -27.95
C LYS A 88 21.15 -0.37 -28.32
N TYR A 89 20.87 -0.72 -29.58
CA TYR A 89 20.68 -2.12 -30.05
C TYR A 89 21.66 -3.16 -29.46
N SER A 90 22.97 -2.89 -29.52
CA SER A 90 24.03 -3.81 -29.08
C SER A 90 24.18 -3.91 -27.56
N GLU A 91 23.61 -2.96 -26.83
CA GLU A 91 23.46 -2.97 -25.37
C GLU A 91 22.12 -3.63 -25.01
N LEU A 92 21.01 -3.28 -25.68
CA LEU A 92 19.68 -3.86 -25.52
C LEU A 92 19.69 -5.40 -25.61
N SER A 93 20.32 -5.99 -26.62
CA SER A 93 20.41 -7.46 -26.75
C SER A 93 21.15 -8.10 -25.56
N LYS A 94 22.23 -7.47 -25.08
CA LYS A 94 22.97 -7.92 -23.88
C LYS A 94 22.17 -7.72 -22.61
N ASN A 95 21.43 -6.62 -22.51
CA ASN A 95 20.59 -6.27 -21.37
C ASN A 95 19.40 -7.22 -21.26
N VAL A 96 18.70 -7.53 -22.36
CA VAL A 96 17.66 -8.57 -22.43
C VAL A 96 18.20 -9.91 -21.90
N MET A 97 19.39 -10.31 -22.34
CA MET A 97 20.04 -11.57 -21.91
C MET A 97 20.67 -11.52 -20.50
N MET A 98 20.78 -10.33 -19.90
CA MET A 98 21.16 -10.12 -18.50
C MET A 98 19.92 -10.13 -17.61
N TRP A 99 18.93 -9.31 -17.92
CA TRP A 99 17.66 -9.19 -17.23
C TRP A 99 16.90 -10.51 -17.21
N SER A 100 16.89 -11.29 -18.30
CA SER A 100 16.27 -12.63 -18.30
C SER A 100 16.91 -13.53 -17.23
N LYS A 101 18.25 -13.53 -17.10
CA LYS A 101 18.95 -14.27 -16.04
C LYS A 101 18.65 -13.71 -14.65
N CYS A 102 18.70 -12.39 -14.47
CA CYS A 102 18.44 -11.73 -13.19
C CYS A 102 17.01 -12.00 -12.66
N PHE A 103 16.01 -11.96 -13.54
CA PHE A 103 14.60 -12.15 -13.19
C PHE A 103 14.11 -13.59 -13.38
N ARG A 104 15.00 -14.53 -13.73
CA ARG A 104 14.74 -15.97 -13.97
C ARG A 104 13.67 -16.23 -15.05
N MET A 105 13.84 -15.58 -16.19
CA MET A 105 13.03 -15.77 -17.39
C MET A 105 13.75 -16.68 -18.37
N ILE A 106 12.99 -17.60 -18.95
CA ILE A 106 13.43 -18.41 -20.09
C ILE A 106 13.03 -17.65 -21.35
N ILE A 107 13.96 -17.46 -22.28
CA ILE A 107 13.66 -16.93 -23.61
C ILE A 107 13.53 -18.15 -24.53
N GLU A 108 12.31 -18.39 -25.02
CA GLU A 108 11.97 -19.56 -25.84
C GLU A 108 12.31 -19.32 -27.31
N GLN A 109 12.05 -18.10 -27.80
CA GLN A 109 12.34 -17.71 -29.18
C GLN A 109 12.64 -16.21 -29.25
N THR A 110 13.58 -15.84 -30.13
CA THR A 110 13.79 -14.45 -30.55
C THR A 110 13.74 -14.36 -32.07
N ASN A 111 12.94 -13.44 -32.60
CA ASN A 111 12.93 -13.07 -34.01
C ASN A 111 13.26 -11.57 -34.15
N CYS A 112 13.89 -11.18 -35.25
CA CYS A 112 14.25 -9.80 -35.53
C CYS A 112 13.96 -9.49 -36.99
N VAL A 113 12.97 -8.61 -37.22
CA VAL A 113 12.46 -8.26 -38.55
C VAL A 113 12.76 -6.79 -38.80
N LYS A 114 13.32 -6.49 -39.98
CA LYS A 114 13.50 -5.11 -40.42
C LYS A 114 12.34 -4.72 -41.33
N LYS A 115 11.54 -3.74 -40.90
CA LYS A 115 10.51 -3.08 -41.71
C LYS A 115 11.05 -1.67 -42.05
N GLU A 116 10.30 -0.62 -41.72
CA GLU A 116 10.84 0.75 -41.66
C GLU A 116 11.80 0.90 -40.48
N ASP A 117 11.29 0.57 -39.28
CA ASP A 117 12.06 0.37 -38.04
C ASP A 117 12.56 -1.08 -37.92
N TRP A 118 13.42 -1.34 -36.92
CA TRP A 118 13.78 -2.70 -36.51
C TRP A 118 12.85 -3.18 -35.40
N GLU A 119 12.26 -4.35 -35.60
CA GLU A 119 11.27 -4.93 -34.69
C GLU A 119 11.76 -6.28 -34.16
N TRP A 120 11.92 -6.38 -32.84
CA TRP A 120 12.32 -7.60 -32.15
C TRP A 120 11.11 -8.23 -31.48
N HIS A 121 10.84 -9.50 -31.78
CA HIS A 121 9.80 -10.29 -31.13
C HIS A 121 10.48 -11.33 -30.22
N ILE A 122 10.12 -11.35 -28.93
CA ILE A 122 10.76 -12.16 -27.90
C ILE A 122 9.68 -12.96 -27.18
N LEU A 123 9.57 -14.26 -27.49
CA LEU A 123 8.72 -15.20 -26.77
C LEU A 123 9.47 -15.72 -25.54
N GLY A 124 8.84 -15.69 -24.37
CA GLY A 124 9.46 -16.13 -23.13
C GLY A 124 8.49 -16.64 -22.07
N THR A 125 9.07 -17.22 -21.02
CA THR A 125 8.37 -17.77 -19.87
C THR A 125 8.99 -17.35 -18.54
N VAL A 126 8.15 -17.18 -17.52
CA VAL A 126 8.52 -16.89 -16.13
C VAL A 126 7.76 -17.83 -15.21
N ASP A 127 8.42 -18.88 -14.74
CA ASP A 127 7.79 -20.02 -14.07
C ASP A 127 6.67 -20.63 -14.96
N GLU A 128 5.38 -20.37 -14.68
CA GLU A 128 4.24 -20.81 -15.53
C GLU A 128 3.69 -19.71 -16.46
N LEU A 129 4.12 -18.46 -16.32
CA LEU A 129 3.64 -17.34 -17.12
C LEU A 129 4.29 -17.37 -18.51
N LYS A 130 3.49 -17.38 -19.58
CA LYS A 130 3.92 -17.15 -20.97
C LYS A 130 3.74 -15.67 -21.36
N PHE A 131 4.70 -15.09 -22.08
CA PHE A 131 4.61 -13.73 -22.63
C PHE A 131 5.30 -13.60 -23.98
N GLU A 132 4.86 -12.63 -24.78
CA GLU A 132 5.56 -12.14 -25.96
C GLU A 132 5.86 -10.65 -25.80
N LEU A 133 7.13 -10.27 -25.88
CA LEU A 133 7.58 -8.89 -25.88
C LEU A 133 8.01 -8.47 -27.28
N THR A 134 7.31 -7.51 -27.86
CA THR A 134 7.70 -6.82 -29.09
C THR A 134 8.38 -5.50 -28.76
N ILE A 135 9.59 -5.28 -29.30
CA ILE A 135 10.38 -4.06 -29.12
C ILE A 135 10.61 -3.43 -30.49
N VAL A 136 10.02 -2.26 -30.73
CA VAL A 136 10.27 -1.44 -31.92
C VAL A 136 11.39 -0.46 -31.59
N CYS A 137 12.44 -0.51 -32.40
CA CYS A 137 13.64 0.30 -32.27
C CYS A 137 13.88 1.09 -33.55
N ALA A 138 14.29 2.35 -33.40
CA ALA A 138 14.54 3.26 -34.50
C ALA A 138 16.02 3.68 -34.56
N LYS A 139 16.36 4.55 -35.51
CA LYS A 139 17.48 5.48 -35.34
C LYS A 139 16.95 6.82 -34.84
N GLN A 140 17.66 7.44 -33.91
CA GLN A 140 17.39 8.80 -33.46
C GLN A 140 17.99 9.78 -34.49
N GLU A 141 17.19 10.72 -34.99
CA GLU A 141 17.58 11.64 -36.08
C GLU A 141 18.80 12.50 -35.73
N THR A 142 18.89 12.97 -34.49
CA THR A 142 19.93 13.90 -34.03
C THR A 142 21.28 13.24 -33.75
N SER A 143 21.31 11.98 -33.30
CA SER A 143 22.55 11.30 -32.88
C SER A 143 22.96 10.15 -33.82
N LEU A 144 22.09 9.76 -34.76
CA LEU A 144 22.19 8.58 -35.63
C LEU A 144 22.35 7.23 -34.89
N LYS A 145 22.30 7.22 -33.55
CA LYS A 145 22.33 6.02 -32.71
C LYS A 145 20.99 5.29 -32.79
N GLY A 146 21.01 4.00 -32.47
CA GLY A 146 19.81 3.24 -32.23
C GLY A 146 19.20 3.51 -30.87
N CYS A 147 17.87 3.54 -30.78
CA CYS A 147 17.13 3.66 -29.53
C CYS A 147 15.81 2.86 -29.57
N VAL A 148 15.33 2.44 -28.40
CA VAL A 148 13.99 1.87 -28.23
C VAL A 148 12.94 2.97 -28.45
N LYS A 149 12.05 2.78 -29.42
CA LYS A 149 10.98 3.71 -29.79
C LYS A 149 9.66 3.34 -29.11
N LYS A 150 9.35 2.04 -29.02
CA LYS A 150 8.16 1.48 -28.36
C LYS A 150 8.45 0.08 -27.82
N CYS A 151 7.96 -0.24 -26.63
CA CYS A 151 7.80 -1.62 -26.15
C CYS A 151 6.31 -1.96 -26.08
N THR A 152 5.93 -3.18 -26.42
CA THR A 152 4.59 -3.74 -26.22
C THR A 152 4.70 -5.19 -25.81
N ILE A 153 4.04 -5.56 -24.71
CA ILE A 153 3.98 -6.93 -24.21
C ILE A 153 2.56 -7.48 -24.33
N GLU A 154 2.44 -8.68 -24.87
CA GLU A 154 1.26 -9.55 -24.68
C GLU A 154 1.58 -10.62 -23.63
N THR A 155 0.58 -10.96 -22.81
CA THR A 155 0.65 -12.07 -21.85
C THR A 155 -0.53 -12.99 -22.09
N TYR A 156 -0.34 -14.30 -21.95
CA TYR A 156 -1.36 -15.28 -22.33
C TYR A 156 -2.21 -15.74 -21.13
N ALA A 157 -3.26 -16.51 -21.38
CA ALA A 157 -4.08 -17.10 -20.32
C ALA A 157 -3.25 -18.04 -19.41
N PRO A 158 -3.53 -18.12 -18.10
CA PRO A 158 -4.60 -17.43 -17.38
C PRO A 158 -4.25 -16.00 -16.93
N CYS A 159 -2.99 -15.56 -17.03
CA CYS A 159 -2.53 -14.30 -16.43
C CYS A 159 -2.95 -13.02 -17.18
N LYS A 160 -3.35 -13.13 -18.45
CA LYS A 160 -3.72 -12.00 -19.33
C LYS A 160 -4.63 -10.98 -18.64
N GLN A 161 -5.72 -11.42 -18.02
CA GLN A 161 -6.71 -10.54 -17.38
C GLN A 161 -6.20 -9.73 -16.18
N GLU A 162 -5.13 -10.17 -15.50
CA GLU A 162 -4.52 -9.41 -14.39
C GLU A 162 -3.40 -8.46 -14.85
N LEU A 163 -2.77 -8.73 -16.00
CA LEU A 163 -1.56 -8.04 -16.46
C LEU A 163 -1.80 -7.08 -17.63
N GLU A 164 -2.68 -7.42 -18.56
CA GLU A 164 -3.02 -6.56 -19.71
C GLU A 164 -3.54 -5.17 -19.25
N PRO A 165 -4.50 -5.06 -18.32
CA PRO A 165 -4.92 -3.74 -17.79
C PRO A 165 -3.84 -3.01 -16.98
N TRP A 166 -2.79 -3.70 -16.56
CA TRP A 166 -1.64 -3.06 -15.90
C TRP A 166 -0.71 -2.42 -16.93
N PHE A 167 -0.36 -3.16 -18.00
CA PHE A 167 0.51 -2.66 -19.08
C PHE A 167 -0.16 -1.62 -19.98
N GLU A 168 -1.48 -1.67 -20.18
CA GLU A 168 -2.23 -0.60 -20.86
C GLU A 168 -2.14 0.76 -20.14
N ASN A 169 -2.04 0.75 -18.82
CA ASN A 169 -2.13 1.95 -17.96
C ASN A 169 -0.76 2.46 -17.46
N VAL A 170 0.35 1.83 -17.87
CA VAL A 170 1.71 2.17 -17.42
C VAL A 170 2.71 1.98 -18.57
N GLU A 171 3.23 3.08 -19.13
CA GLU A 171 4.37 3.01 -20.06
C GLU A 171 5.60 2.42 -19.36
N CYS A 172 6.27 1.47 -20.01
CA CYS A 172 7.38 0.70 -19.43
C CYS A 172 8.51 0.48 -20.45
N ASN A 173 9.76 0.56 -19.99
CA ASN A 173 10.89 -0.04 -20.68
C ASN A 173 10.99 -1.56 -20.43
N VAL A 174 11.95 -2.22 -21.07
CA VAL A 174 12.12 -3.68 -21.00
C VAL A 174 12.43 -4.17 -19.57
N GLU A 175 13.31 -3.47 -18.84
CA GLU A 175 13.63 -3.81 -17.45
C GLU A 175 12.41 -3.70 -16.53
N GLN A 176 11.60 -2.65 -16.73
CA GLN A 176 10.35 -2.40 -16.02
C GLN A 176 9.33 -3.52 -16.28
N ILE A 177 9.14 -3.94 -17.54
CA ILE A 177 8.30 -5.08 -17.90
C ILE A 177 8.79 -6.35 -17.19
N PHE A 178 10.10 -6.63 -17.22
CA PHE A 178 10.65 -7.84 -16.62
C PHE A 178 10.46 -7.85 -15.08
N LYS A 179 10.61 -6.70 -14.41
CA LYS A 179 10.30 -6.54 -12.97
C LYS A 179 8.83 -6.86 -12.65
N VAL A 180 7.90 -6.38 -13.48
CA VAL A 180 6.45 -6.60 -13.29
C VAL A 180 6.09 -8.09 -13.43
N LEU A 181 6.57 -8.74 -14.50
CA LEU A 181 6.34 -10.17 -14.71
C LEU A 181 6.92 -11.01 -13.56
N LYS A 182 8.09 -10.65 -13.04
CA LYS A 182 8.69 -11.38 -11.92
C LYS A 182 7.89 -11.21 -10.63
N ALA A 183 7.49 -9.97 -10.30
CA ALA A 183 6.61 -9.70 -9.16
C ALA A 183 5.26 -10.41 -9.28
N TYR A 184 4.71 -10.53 -10.50
CA TYR A 184 3.50 -11.31 -10.76
C TYR A 184 3.69 -12.81 -10.47
N SER A 185 4.75 -13.41 -10.99
CA SER A 185 4.98 -14.84 -10.82
C SER A 185 5.27 -15.19 -9.35
N GLU A 186 6.06 -14.38 -8.64
CA GLU A 186 6.31 -14.54 -7.21
C GLU A 186 5.02 -14.39 -6.38
N MET A 187 4.15 -13.44 -6.73
CA MET A 187 2.82 -13.33 -6.14
C MET A 187 1.98 -14.60 -6.39
N ASN A 188 1.95 -15.12 -7.62
CA ASN A 188 1.13 -16.27 -7.98
C ASN A 188 1.62 -17.57 -7.30
N ASN A 189 2.93 -17.77 -7.24
CA ASN A 189 3.54 -18.89 -6.52
C ASN A 189 3.29 -18.78 -5.01
N ALA A 190 3.33 -17.57 -4.45
CA ALA A 190 2.93 -17.32 -3.06
C ALA A 190 1.43 -17.60 -2.82
N ARG A 191 0.52 -17.29 -3.76
CA ARG A 191 -0.90 -17.70 -3.68
C ARG A 191 -1.00 -19.22 -3.58
N LYS A 192 -0.38 -19.96 -4.52
CA LYS A 192 -0.40 -21.44 -4.58
C LYS A 192 0.14 -22.10 -3.31
N ILE A 193 1.30 -21.68 -2.82
CA ILE A 193 1.92 -22.21 -1.59
C ILE A 193 1.01 -21.97 -0.38
N GLY A 194 0.38 -20.78 -0.28
CA GLY A 194 -0.59 -20.47 0.76
C GLY A 194 -1.81 -21.39 0.73
N LEU A 195 -2.41 -21.59 -0.46
CA LEU A 195 -3.55 -22.48 -0.67
C LEU A 195 -3.24 -23.94 -0.29
N HIS A 196 -2.13 -24.47 -0.80
CA HIS A 196 -1.70 -25.85 -0.54
C HIS A 196 -1.45 -26.08 0.96
N THR A 197 -0.68 -25.18 1.59
CA THR A 197 -0.39 -25.24 3.04
C THR A 197 -1.67 -25.21 3.88
N CYS A 198 -2.71 -24.49 3.44
CA CYS A 198 -3.96 -24.38 4.21
C CYS A 198 -4.87 -25.60 4.02
N LYS A 199 -4.85 -26.27 2.87
CA LYS A 199 -5.53 -27.57 2.68
C LYS A 199 -4.97 -28.63 3.63
N GLU A 200 -3.66 -28.61 3.88
CA GLU A 200 -3.01 -29.54 4.82
C GLU A 200 -3.24 -29.18 6.29
N LYS A 201 -3.03 -27.90 6.66
CA LYS A 201 -3.03 -27.48 8.07
C LYS A 201 -4.41 -27.16 8.64
N PHE A 202 -5.40 -26.86 7.78
CA PHE A 202 -6.74 -26.46 8.19
C PHE A 202 -7.82 -27.31 7.47
N PRO A 203 -7.92 -28.62 7.77
CA PRO A 203 -8.95 -29.52 7.21
C PRO A 203 -10.39 -29.17 7.65
N SER A 204 -10.57 -28.07 8.40
CA SER A 204 -11.86 -27.43 8.67
C SER A 204 -12.38 -26.55 7.52
N LEU A 205 -11.56 -26.29 6.50
CA LEU A 205 -11.95 -25.52 5.32
C LEU A 205 -12.66 -26.43 4.30
N SER A 206 -13.90 -26.10 3.96
CA SER A 206 -14.72 -26.86 2.99
C SER A 206 -14.47 -26.44 1.53
N SER A 207 -14.10 -25.18 1.29
CA SER A 207 -13.54 -24.75 0.01
C SER A 207 -12.24 -23.99 0.21
N VAL A 208 -11.26 -24.33 -0.62
CA VAL A 208 -10.01 -23.60 -0.83
C VAL A 208 -9.82 -23.58 -2.34
N SER A 209 -10.53 -22.66 -2.99
CA SER A 209 -10.68 -22.57 -4.43
C SER A 209 -10.02 -21.32 -5.01
N GLN A 210 -9.55 -21.47 -6.25
CA GLN A 210 -9.12 -20.38 -7.10
C GLN A 210 -10.25 -20.10 -8.08
N LEU A 211 -10.89 -18.93 -7.97
CA LEU A 211 -11.97 -18.49 -8.83
C LEU A 211 -11.40 -17.51 -9.86
N GLU A 212 -11.45 -17.87 -11.13
CA GLU A 212 -11.20 -16.96 -12.24
C GLU A 212 -12.45 -16.10 -12.44
N MET A 213 -12.36 -14.83 -12.06
CA MET A 213 -13.42 -13.83 -12.21
C MET A 213 -13.06 -12.89 -13.34
N SER A 214 -14.04 -12.17 -13.91
CA SER A 214 -13.83 -11.17 -14.97
C SER A 214 -12.88 -10.01 -14.60
N GLU A 215 -12.52 -9.86 -13.32
CA GLU A 215 -11.52 -8.89 -12.86
C GLU A 215 -10.16 -9.53 -12.47
N GLY A 216 -9.91 -10.82 -12.77
CA GLY A 216 -8.73 -11.59 -12.34
C GLY A 216 -9.00 -12.60 -11.22
N ILE A 217 -7.94 -13.23 -10.71
CA ILE A 217 -8.05 -14.37 -9.79
C ILE A 217 -8.47 -13.93 -8.38
N THR A 218 -9.48 -14.60 -7.84
CA THR A 218 -9.91 -14.50 -6.44
C THR A 218 -9.69 -15.84 -5.74
N VAL A 219 -9.00 -15.83 -4.60
CA VAL A 219 -8.99 -16.97 -3.68
C VAL A 219 -10.23 -16.91 -2.79
N GLU A 220 -10.93 -18.04 -2.67
CA GLU A 220 -11.98 -18.22 -1.70
C GLU A 220 -11.57 -19.27 -0.66
N LEU A 221 -11.64 -18.90 0.62
CA LEU A 221 -11.46 -19.78 1.77
C LEU A 221 -12.78 -19.86 2.53
N SER A 222 -13.40 -21.04 2.62
CA SER A 222 -14.69 -21.22 3.31
C SER A 222 -14.73 -22.40 4.28
N ASN A 223 -15.75 -22.46 5.14
CA ASN A 223 -16.13 -23.63 5.91
C ASN A 223 -17.62 -23.98 5.76
N GLU A 224 -18.00 -25.16 6.26
CA GLU A 224 -19.38 -25.68 6.28
C GLU A 224 -20.39 -24.71 6.94
N ASP A 225 -19.92 -23.84 7.85
CA ASP A 225 -20.72 -22.80 8.51
C ASP A 225 -21.02 -21.56 7.62
N ALA A 226 -20.67 -21.61 6.32
CA ALA A 226 -20.89 -20.55 5.33
C ALA A 226 -20.21 -19.20 5.64
N TYR A 227 -19.01 -19.25 6.23
CA TYR A 227 -18.07 -18.13 6.26
C TYR A 227 -17.20 -18.20 5.02
N PHE A 228 -16.97 -17.10 4.29
CA PHE A 228 -15.93 -17.11 3.25
C PHE A 228 -15.15 -15.80 3.09
N TYR A 229 -13.82 -15.91 3.11
CA TYR A 229 -12.92 -14.82 2.77
C TYR A 229 -12.64 -14.86 1.27
N ARG A 230 -13.03 -13.81 0.52
CA ARG A 230 -12.59 -13.59 -0.87
C ARG A 230 -11.36 -12.69 -0.87
N ILE A 231 -10.22 -13.24 -1.24
CA ILE A 231 -8.96 -12.52 -1.32
C ILE A 231 -8.61 -12.34 -2.79
N LYS A 232 -8.62 -11.10 -3.25
CA LYS A 232 -8.04 -10.71 -4.53
C LYS A 232 -6.68 -10.07 -4.27
N TRP A 233 -5.71 -10.28 -5.14
CA TRP A 233 -4.47 -9.49 -5.13
C TRP A 233 -4.42 -8.69 -6.43
N LYS A 234 -3.86 -7.48 -6.37
CA LYS A 234 -3.67 -6.64 -7.55
C LYS A 234 -2.23 -6.14 -7.56
N LEU A 235 -1.60 -6.12 -8.73
CA LEU A 235 -0.38 -5.35 -8.93
C LEU A 235 -0.72 -3.87 -9.05
N GLU A 236 0.00 -3.04 -8.32
CA GLU A 236 -0.05 -1.59 -8.42
C GLU A 236 1.36 -1.02 -8.65
N PRO A 237 1.48 0.14 -9.32
CA PRO A 237 2.72 0.89 -9.34
C PRO A 237 3.26 1.23 -7.94
N CYS A 238 4.59 1.20 -7.78
CA CYS A 238 5.27 1.37 -6.50
C CYS A 238 6.62 2.09 -6.67
N PRO A 239 6.86 3.25 -6.03
CA PRO A 239 8.14 3.97 -6.15
C PRO A 239 9.39 3.16 -5.76
N LYS A 240 9.26 2.20 -4.83
CA LYS A 240 10.42 1.41 -4.34
C LYS A 240 10.80 0.21 -5.20
N HIS A 241 9.81 -0.44 -5.82
CA HIS A 241 9.98 -1.76 -6.44
C HIS A 241 9.42 -1.81 -7.87
N PHE A 242 9.05 -0.65 -8.42
CA PHE A 242 8.28 -0.42 -9.64
C PHE A 242 6.85 -0.99 -9.61
N ALA A 243 6.67 -2.26 -9.23
CA ALA A 243 5.38 -2.85 -8.89
C ALA A 243 5.33 -3.26 -7.40
N LYS A 244 4.14 -3.26 -6.79
CA LYS A 244 3.85 -3.85 -5.48
C LYS A 244 2.60 -4.73 -5.61
N VAL A 245 2.54 -5.78 -4.81
CA VAL A 245 1.30 -6.51 -4.56
C VAL A 245 0.49 -5.74 -3.52
N ILE A 246 -0.82 -5.52 -3.78
CA ILE A 246 -1.79 -5.12 -2.76
C ILE A 246 -2.84 -6.20 -2.58
N ASN A 247 -3.14 -6.52 -1.33
CA ASN A 247 -4.14 -7.52 -0.97
C ASN A 247 -5.50 -6.83 -0.79
N TYR A 248 -6.49 -7.20 -1.59
CA TYR A 248 -7.87 -6.77 -1.51
C TYR A 248 -8.73 -7.91 -0.94
N CYS A 249 -8.77 -8.01 0.38
CA CYS A 249 -9.66 -8.94 1.07
C CYS A 249 -11.07 -8.34 1.18
N ARG A 250 -12.06 -8.99 0.54
CA ARG A 250 -13.49 -8.80 0.79
C ARG A 250 -13.98 -9.92 1.71
N LEU A 251 -14.58 -9.53 2.83
CA LEU A 251 -15.26 -10.44 3.74
C LEU A 251 -16.69 -10.69 3.24
N ALA A 252 -17.11 -11.95 3.16
CA ALA A 252 -18.51 -12.32 2.95
C ALA A 252 -18.91 -13.43 3.95
N CYS A 253 -20.03 -13.23 4.64
CA CYS A 253 -20.51 -14.14 5.67
C CYS A 253 -22.03 -14.12 5.74
N THR A 254 -22.58 -15.21 6.28
CA THR A 254 -23.90 -15.21 6.93
C THR A 254 -23.99 -14.13 8.02
N GLU A 255 -25.21 -13.75 8.42
CA GLU A 255 -25.40 -12.75 9.48
C GLU A 255 -24.67 -13.09 10.77
N ASP A 256 -24.67 -14.36 11.17
CA ASP A 256 -24.00 -14.81 12.39
C ASP A 256 -22.48 -14.72 12.28
N GLY A 257 -21.93 -14.87 11.07
CA GLY A 257 -20.53 -14.55 10.82
C GLY A 257 -20.23 -13.07 10.88
N VAL A 258 -21.13 -12.22 10.38
CA VAL A 258 -21.02 -10.76 10.56
C VAL A 258 -21.09 -10.38 12.06
N LYS A 259 -21.94 -11.05 12.86
CA LYS A 259 -22.02 -10.86 14.32
C LYS A 259 -20.72 -11.32 15.01
N TYR A 260 -20.22 -12.53 14.74
CA TYR A 260 -18.97 -13.05 15.32
C TYR A 260 -17.77 -12.16 15.00
N LEU A 261 -17.60 -11.79 13.72
CA LEU A 261 -16.43 -11.02 13.28
C LEU A 261 -16.47 -9.57 13.79
N LYS A 262 -17.63 -8.94 13.94
CA LYS A 262 -17.77 -7.65 14.64
C LYS A 262 -17.35 -7.74 16.12
N ASN A 263 -17.63 -8.86 16.79
CA ASN A 263 -17.43 -9.02 18.24
C ASN A 263 -16.04 -9.56 18.64
N LYS A 264 -15.39 -10.38 17.79
CA LYS A 264 -14.07 -10.98 18.07
C LYS A 264 -12.95 -10.42 17.20
N THR A 265 -13.21 -10.17 15.92
CA THR A 265 -12.17 -9.83 14.97
C THR A 265 -11.97 -8.32 14.94
N LYS A 266 -10.83 -7.85 15.46
CA LYS A 266 -10.36 -6.49 15.18
C LYS A 266 -10.06 -6.39 13.68
N LEU A 267 -11.06 -6.04 12.87
CA LEU A 267 -10.94 -5.82 11.41
C LEU A 267 -9.85 -4.77 11.07
N SER A 268 -9.53 -3.88 12.01
CA SER A 268 -8.37 -2.98 11.96
C SER A 268 -7.01 -3.71 11.95
N ASN A 269 -6.90 -4.89 12.56
CA ASN A 269 -5.70 -5.73 12.49
C ASN A 269 -5.58 -6.45 11.14
N ILE A 270 -6.70 -6.94 10.56
CA ILE A 270 -6.70 -7.48 9.19
C ILE A 270 -6.32 -6.37 8.20
N LYS A 271 -6.93 -5.18 8.30
CA LYS A 271 -6.57 -4.02 7.47
C LYS A 271 -5.08 -3.65 7.57
N LYS A 272 -4.49 -3.70 8.78
CA LYS A 272 -3.04 -3.50 8.99
C LYS A 272 -2.15 -4.60 8.39
N LYS A 273 -2.70 -5.77 8.06
CA LYS A 273 -1.98 -6.88 7.42
C LYS A 273 -2.28 -7.03 5.92
N LEU A 274 -3.01 -6.11 5.29
CA LEU A 274 -3.23 -6.13 3.82
C LEU A 274 -1.95 -5.86 2.99
N SER A 275 -0.82 -5.59 3.65
CA SER A 275 0.53 -5.52 3.06
C SER A 275 1.41 -6.76 3.36
N SER A 276 0.89 -7.79 4.02
CA SER A 276 1.57 -9.09 4.21
C SER A 276 1.66 -9.87 2.90
N SER A 277 2.56 -10.86 2.81
CA SER A 277 2.62 -11.75 1.64
C SER A 277 1.31 -12.52 1.41
N PRO A 278 1.04 -13.03 0.18
CA PRO A 278 -0.12 -13.88 -0.08
C PRO A 278 -0.18 -15.12 0.83
N VAL A 279 0.97 -15.74 1.14
CA VAL A 279 1.07 -16.90 2.05
C VAL A 279 0.58 -16.52 3.46
N GLU A 280 1.12 -15.46 4.05
CA GLU A 280 0.72 -14.97 5.37
C GLU A 280 -0.77 -14.61 5.43
N MET A 281 -1.30 -13.96 4.38
CA MET A 281 -2.71 -13.56 4.31
C MET A 281 -3.63 -14.78 4.27
N ILE A 282 -3.33 -15.77 3.42
CA ILE A 282 -4.13 -16.99 3.30
C ILE A 282 -4.08 -17.78 4.62
N GLN A 283 -2.90 -17.97 5.22
CA GLN A 283 -2.72 -18.72 6.47
C GLN A 283 -3.40 -18.04 7.67
N LEU A 284 -3.31 -16.70 7.78
CA LEU A 284 -3.99 -15.94 8.82
C LEU A 284 -5.51 -16.14 8.76
N LEU A 285 -6.10 -15.94 7.59
CA LEU A 285 -7.54 -15.99 7.40
C LEU A 285 -8.09 -17.42 7.52
N ALA A 286 -7.32 -18.43 7.08
CA ALA A 286 -7.60 -19.84 7.34
C ALA A 286 -7.62 -20.15 8.86
N SER A 287 -6.63 -19.68 9.63
CA SER A 287 -6.58 -19.89 11.08
C SER A 287 -7.74 -19.26 11.83
N GLU A 288 -8.30 -18.13 11.35
CA GLU A 288 -9.48 -17.51 11.96
C GLU A 288 -10.75 -18.34 11.75
N ILE A 289 -10.91 -18.97 10.57
CA ILE A 289 -12.03 -19.86 10.25
C ILE A 289 -11.96 -21.16 11.08
N ASP A 290 -10.80 -21.82 11.14
CA ASP A 290 -10.60 -23.01 12.00
C ASP A 290 -10.88 -22.69 13.49
N SER A 291 -10.38 -21.53 13.95
CA SER A 291 -10.63 -21.01 15.30
C SER A 291 -12.11 -20.71 15.58
N PHE A 292 -12.97 -20.60 14.58
CA PHE A 292 -14.43 -20.48 14.78
C PHE A 292 -15.07 -21.86 14.96
N ARG A 293 -14.81 -22.82 14.07
CA ARG A 293 -15.40 -24.18 14.12
C ARG A 293 -15.13 -24.87 15.45
N LYS A 294 -13.92 -24.69 16.00
CA LYS A 294 -13.46 -25.17 17.33
C LYS A 294 -14.14 -24.51 18.56
N LYS A 295 -15.15 -23.64 18.36
CA LYS A 295 -16.00 -23.08 19.43
C LYS A 295 -17.51 -23.34 19.23
N LYS A 296 -17.89 -24.00 18.14
CA LYS A 296 -19.25 -24.52 17.89
C LYS A 296 -19.40 -25.98 18.32
N ARG A 297 -18.28 -26.67 18.53
CA ARG A 297 -18.15 -27.97 19.19
C ARG A 297 -17.60 -27.73 20.60
#